data_AF-T0IDU7-F1
#
_entry.id   AF-T0IDU7-F1
#
_cell.length_a   1.000
_cell.length_b   1.000
_cell.length_c   1.000
_cell.angle_alpha   90.00
_cell.angle_beta   90.00
_cell.angle_gamma   90.00
#
_symmetry.space_group_name_H-M   'P 1'
#
loop_
_entity.id
_entity.type
_entity.pdbx_description
1 polymer ?
#
loop_
_entity_poly.entity_id
_entity_poly.type
_entity_poly.pdbx_seq_one_letter_code
_entity_poly.pdbx_strand_id
1 'polypeptide(L)'
;MHRKSYVTRMPNKTGAFLLASKIIAKYCGNIVRVSYNKAVDLHMLFLDVEATAENHQKIAKELETVGYLKNELSETRVIEVNIKIPDQPGAVLPVLKILDLYNINISYLNSSANGTPYQDFKMGLLIENPDMIKMLLNDISAVYQIDIIEYDDFEKNLDNTIFYIRLANEMQHILSLSTAQTMEFISESNRILQMLQETGESPKKVFGYIRRFAYFISKYRGSHFSADIDQVQISEQVTLYSIQPPCGSNTYVLASAEELVLIDTGYAIYAEEMFKIFKELFPAWDTLTKRVFITHADVDHCGLLSKLEGIRIGLNQKSADSLRCQAAGIPDYRETSDLGWGYSKLSRIISGYSPPNPAQFEVLDVDSPTPAPEEHQELIPIAKFTVADLKFQVLEGSGGHLYGEMIFVCEEYGLVFTGDNLVNISGFSEERAEFNSLAPYLMRSVNIDSQKATEMRSQIMRLLGELEDKNKKPCLVCGGHGPISALENGELKALQKARLKQPPTWY
;
A
#
# COMPACT_ATOMS: atom_id res chain seq x y z
N MET A 1 -4.75 -9.25 24.57
CA MET A 1 -5.73 -8.25 24.08
C MET A 1 -5.33 -7.92 22.65
N HIS A 2 -6.28 -7.61 21.78
CA HIS A 2 -6.02 -7.28 20.38
C HIS A 2 -6.51 -5.87 20.09
N ARG A 3 -5.84 -5.17 19.16
CA ARG A 3 -6.24 -3.85 18.69
C ARG A 3 -7.22 -4.01 17.53
N LYS A 4 -8.34 -3.29 17.55
CA LYS A 4 -9.32 -3.23 16.45
C LYS A 4 -9.69 -1.78 16.14
N SER A 5 -9.68 -1.43 14.85
CA SER A 5 -10.11 -0.12 14.35
C SER A 5 -11.62 -0.11 14.12
N TYR A 6 -12.28 0.99 14.50
CA TYR A 6 -13.68 1.28 14.27
C TYR A 6 -13.78 2.60 13.50
N VAL A 7 -14.39 2.54 12.31
CA VAL A 7 -14.79 3.73 11.55
C VAL A 7 -16.24 4.02 11.92
N THR A 8 -16.44 5.05 12.74
CA THR A 8 -17.78 5.38 13.27
C THR A 8 -18.36 6.61 12.58
N ARG A 9 -19.67 6.61 12.33
CA ARG A 9 -20.42 7.76 11.82
C ARG A 9 -21.22 8.38 12.95
N MET A 10 -20.78 9.53 13.43
CA MET A 10 -21.38 10.22 14.57
C MET A 10 -22.32 11.36 14.15
N PRO A 11 -23.39 11.59 14.92
CA PRO A 11 -24.20 12.79 14.78
C PRO A 11 -23.39 14.03 15.17
N ASN A 12 -23.58 15.14 14.45
CA ASN A 12 -22.96 16.43 14.79
C ASN A 12 -23.70 17.09 15.96
N LYS A 13 -23.61 16.48 17.16
CA LYS A 13 -24.22 16.98 18.40
C LYS A 13 -23.31 16.79 19.61
N THR A 14 -23.50 17.60 20.63
CA THR A 14 -22.74 17.51 21.88
C THR A 14 -22.86 16.13 22.53
N GLY A 15 -21.75 15.60 23.03
CA GLY A 15 -21.70 14.30 23.73
C GLY A 15 -21.63 13.08 22.83
N ALA A 16 -21.52 13.23 21.50
CA ALA A 16 -21.45 12.10 20.58
C ALA A 16 -20.26 11.16 20.90
N PHE A 17 -19.05 11.71 21.08
CA PHE A 17 -17.87 10.91 21.47
C PHE A 17 -17.99 10.32 22.88
N LEU A 18 -18.57 11.04 23.84
CA LEU A 18 -18.78 10.55 25.20
C LEU A 18 -19.61 9.25 25.22
N LEU A 19 -20.62 9.13 24.34
CA LEU A 19 -21.42 7.91 24.21
C LEU A 19 -20.56 6.73 23.75
N ALA A 20 -19.73 6.91 22.71
CA ALA A 20 -18.82 5.87 22.24
C ALA A 20 -17.83 5.45 23.34
N SER A 21 -17.24 6.42 24.05
CA SER A 21 -16.31 6.14 25.15
C SER A 21 -16.97 5.39 26.30
N LYS A 22 -18.22 5.71 26.65
CA LYS A 22 -19.00 4.95 27.66
C LYS A 22 -19.23 3.51 27.25
N ILE A 23 -19.57 3.27 25.98
CA ILE A 23 -19.78 1.91 25.44
C ILE A 23 -18.48 1.12 25.50
N ILE A 24 -17.36 1.71 25.09
CA ILE A 24 -16.04 1.07 25.10
C ILE A 24 -15.61 0.74 26.54
N ALA A 25 -15.72 1.70 27.46
CA ALA A 25 -15.37 1.53 28.86
C ALA A 25 -16.23 0.47 29.58
N LYS A 26 -17.53 0.41 29.26
CA LYS A 26 -18.48 -0.59 29.81
C LYS A 26 -18.03 -2.03 29.57
N TYR A 27 -17.34 -2.30 28.47
CA TYR A 27 -16.80 -3.62 28.12
C TYR A 27 -15.28 -3.72 28.31
N CYS A 28 -14.70 -2.90 29.19
CA CYS A 28 -13.27 -2.91 29.51
C CYS A 28 -12.36 -2.76 28.29
N GLY A 29 -12.79 -2.02 27.26
CA GLY A 29 -11.94 -1.64 26.14
C GLY A 29 -11.12 -0.38 26.46
N ASN A 30 -9.92 -0.30 25.90
CA ASN A 30 -9.05 0.87 26.00
C ASN A 30 -8.93 1.56 24.63
N ILE A 31 -9.16 2.87 24.55
CA ILE A 31 -8.96 3.63 23.30
C ILE A 31 -7.47 3.98 23.20
N VAL A 32 -6.77 3.39 22.23
CA VAL A 32 -5.33 3.63 22.00
C VAL A 32 -5.06 4.61 20.87
N ARG A 33 -6.05 4.84 19.99
CA ARG A 33 -6.02 5.92 19.00
C ARG A 33 -7.41 6.51 18.82
N VAL A 34 -7.47 7.82 18.67
CA VAL A 34 -8.66 8.53 18.24
C VAL A 34 -8.28 9.58 17.21
N SER A 35 -9.07 9.72 16.14
CA SER A 35 -8.89 10.77 15.15
C SER A 35 -10.25 11.33 14.73
N TYR A 36 -10.38 12.65 14.88
CA TYR A 36 -11.52 13.43 14.44
C TYR A 36 -11.04 14.72 13.81
N ASN A 37 -11.47 15.00 12.59
CA ASN A 37 -11.12 16.25 11.93
C ASN A 37 -12.31 16.77 11.11
N LYS A 38 -13.05 17.73 11.70
CA LYS A 38 -14.20 18.38 11.04
C LYS A 38 -13.84 19.13 9.76
N ALA A 39 -12.58 19.53 9.61
CA ALA A 39 -12.06 20.12 8.38
C ALA A 39 -11.73 19.06 7.32
N VAL A 40 -11.95 17.77 7.58
CA VAL A 40 -11.82 16.67 6.61
C VAL A 40 -13.14 15.92 6.44
N ASP A 41 -13.86 15.64 7.53
CA ASP A 41 -15.18 15.02 7.52
C ASP A 41 -15.96 15.41 8.78
N LEU A 42 -17.24 15.80 8.63
CA LEU A 42 -18.05 16.24 9.78
C LEU A 42 -18.50 15.09 10.67
N HIS A 43 -18.62 13.89 10.13
CA HIS A 43 -19.33 12.77 10.75
C HIS A 43 -18.44 11.58 11.09
N MET A 44 -17.27 11.42 10.45
CA MET A 44 -16.41 10.28 10.71
C MET A 44 -15.49 10.47 11.92
N LEU A 45 -15.57 9.54 12.86
CA LEU A 45 -14.62 9.39 13.96
C LEU A 45 -13.95 8.01 13.86
N PHE A 46 -12.61 8.01 13.93
CA PHE A 46 -11.79 6.81 13.92
C PHE A 46 -11.36 6.47 15.35
N LEU A 47 -11.54 5.20 15.74
CA LEU A 47 -11.19 4.70 17.06
C LEU A 47 -10.42 3.39 16.93
N ASP A 48 -9.20 3.34 17.48
CA ASP A 48 -8.53 2.07 17.70
C ASP A 48 -8.71 1.69 19.16
N VAL A 49 -9.25 0.49 19.39
CA VAL A 49 -9.57 -0.01 20.72
C VAL A 49 -8.82 -1.30 20.97
N GLU A 50 -8.22 -1.43 22.14
CA GLU A 50 -7.68 -2.69 22.64
C GLU A 50 -8.67 -3.37 23.57
N ALA A 51 -9.02 -4.63 23.27
CA ALA A 51 -9.87 -5.44 24.14
C ALA A 51 -9.63 -6.95 23.90
N THR A 52 -10.37 -7.80 24.62
CA THR A 52 -10.48 -9.23 24.26
C THR A 52 -11.40 -9.38 23.02
N ALA A 53 -11.27 -10.50 22.30
CA ALA A 53 -12.13 -10.78 21.14
C ALA A 53 -13.63 -10.75 21.51
N GLU A 54 -13.99 -11.31 22.67
CA GLU A 54 -15.36 -11.28 23.20
C GLU A 54 -15.84 -9.84 23.46
N ASN A 55 -15.00 -9.01 24.08
CA ASN A 55 -15.36 -7.62 24.37
C ASN A 55 -15.48 -6.79 23.10
N HIS A 56 -14.67 -7.03 22.07
CA HIS A 56 -14.85 -6.38 20.77
C HIS A 56 -16.20 -6.70 20.12
N GLN A 57 -16.69 -7.93 20.24
CA GLN A 57 -18.03 -8.27 19.72
C GLN A 57 -19.12 -7.48 20.45
N LYS A 58 -19.02 -7.35 21.77
CA LYS A 58 -19.97 -6.56 22.58
C LYS A 58 -19.92 -5.06 22.26
N ILE A 59 -18.71 -4.50 22.13
CA ILE A 59 -18.48 -3.11 21.75
C ILE A 59 -19.08 -2.82 20.37
N ALA A 60 -18.75 -3.65 19.37
CA ALA A 60 -19.25 -3.49 18.00
C ALA A 60 -20.79 -3.50 17.97
N LYS A 61 -21.42 -4.47 18.64
CA LYS A 61 -22.88 -4.59 18.69
C LYS A 61 -23.55 -3.38 19.33
N GLU A 62 -23.01 -2.84 20.41
CA GLU A 62 -23.61 -1.68 21.08
C GLU A 62 -23.37 -0.38 20.29
N LEU A 63 -22.20 -0.22 19.65
CA LEU A 63 -21.94 0.88 18.72
C LEU A 63 -22.88 0.84 17.49
N GLU A 64 -23.17 -0.35 16.96
CA GLU A 64 -24.15 -0.54 15.90
C GLU A 64 -25.57 -0.21 16.37
N THR A 65 -25.95 -0.65 17.59
CA THR A 65 -27.27 -0.39 18.17
C THR A 65 -27.56 1.10 18.34
N VAL A 66 -26.54 1.91 18.68
CA VAL A 66 -26.67 3.37 18.76
C VAL A 66 -26.50 4.08 17.41
N GLY A 67 -26.33 3.33 16.32
CA GLY A 67 -26.24 3.83 14.95
C GLY A 67 -24.87 4.40 14.56
N TYR A 68 -23.81 4.12 15.33
CA TYR A 68 -22.46 4.64 15.08
C TYR A 68 -21.67 3.77 14.10
N LEU A 69 -21.97 2.49 14.03
CA LEU A 69 -21.46 1.60 12.97
C LEU A 69 -22.58 1.33 11.98
N LYS A 70 -22.27 1.47 10.69
CA LYS A 70 -23.16 1.10 9.58
C LYS A 70 -22.43 0.09 8.70
N ASN A 71 -23.14 -0.96 8.27
CA ASN A 71 -22.58 -2.01 7.42
C ASN A 71 -22.64 -1.66 5.92
N GLU A 72 -23.12 -0.47 5.56
CA GLU A 72 -23.26 -0.01 4.18
C GLU A 72 -22.62 1.39 4.02
N LEU A 73 -21.90 1.55 2.91
CA LEU A 73 -21.48 2.87 2.44
C LEU A 73 -22.70 3.56 1.85
N SER A 74 -23.06 4.73 2.38
CA SER A 74 -24.13 5.53 1.76
C SER A 74 -23.63 6.10 0.44
N GLU A 75 -24.45 6.02 -0.62
CA GLU A 75 -24.21 6.73 -1.89
C GLU A 75 -24.48 8.24 -1.72
N THR A 76 -23.70 8.88 -0.85
CA THR A 76 -23.82 10.31 -0.61
C THR A 76 -23.09 11.06 -1.70
N ARG A 77 -23.81 11.93 -2.41
CA ARG A 77 -23.28 12.82 -3.44
C ARG A 77 -23.34 14.25 -2.94
N VAL A 78 -22.43 15.09 -3.43
CA VAL A 78 -22.58 16.54 -3.31
C VAL A 78 -22.71 17.08 -4.71
N ILE A 79 -23.70 17.94 -4.92
CA ILE A 79 -23.88 18.65 -6.18
C ILE A 79 -23.62 20.13 -5.92
N GLU A 80 -22.74 20.72 -6.72
CA GLU A 80 -22.55 22.16 -6.73
C GLU A 80 -23.52 22.80 -7.72
N VAL A 81 -24.25 23.80 -7.24
CA VAL A 81 -25.24 24.53 -8.02
C VAL A 81 -25.01 26.02 -7.88
N ASN A 82 -25.25 26.75 -8.96
CA ASN A 82 -25.40 28.20 -8.95
C ASN A 82 -26.87 28.55 -9.12
N ILE A 83 -27.47 29.22 -8.14
CA ILE A 83 -28.87 29.64 -8.18
C ILE A 83 -28.93 31.16 -8.27
N LYS A 84 -29.57 31.68 -9.31
CA LYS A 84 -29.71 33.12 -9.54
C LYS A 84 -30.97 33.64 -8.82
N ILE A 85 -30.77 34.24 -7.65
CA ILE A 85 -31.85 34.68 -6.75
C ILE A 85 -32.02 36.20 -6.82
N PRO A 86 -33.24 36.76 -6.90
CA PRO A 86 -33.46 38.21 -6.88
C PRO A 86 -32.88 38.87 -5.63
N ASP A 87 -32.23 40.03 -5.79
CA ASP A 87 -31.63 40.80 -4.69
C ASP A 87 -32.71 41.62 -3.95
N GLN A 88 -33.58 40.93 -3.21
CA GLN A 88 -34.65 41.53 -2.43
C GLN A 88 -34.88 40.78 -1.10
N PRO A 89 -35.49 41.43 -0.09
CA PRO A 89 -35.72 40.81 1.21
C PRO A 89 -36.44 39.45 1.12
N GLY A 90 -35.86 38.42 1.74
CA GLY A 90 -36.47 37.09 1.87
C GLY A 90 -36.41 36.21 0.62
N ALA A 91 -35.79 36.64 -0.48
CA ALA A 91 -35.78 35.90 -1.75
C ALA A 91 -35.11 34.51 -1.69
N VAL A 92 -34.25 34.26 -0.70
CA VAL A 92 -33.62 32.93 -0.51
C VAL A 92 -34.57 31.89 0.10
N LEU A 93 -35.63 32.32 0.80
CA LEU A 93 -36.51 31.44 1.59
C LEU A 93 -37.19 30.32 0.77
N PRO A 94 -37.68 30.54 -0.46
CA PRO A 94 -38.27 29.46 -1.26
C PRO A 94 -37.30 28.31 -1.49
N VAL A 95 -36.04 28.60 -1.82
CA VAL A 95 -35.00 27.59 -2.03
C VAL A 95 -34.74 26.82 -0.73
N LEU A 96 -34.55 27.52 0.39
CA LEU A 96 -34.31 26.88 1.68
C LEU A 96 -35.47 25.98 2.13
N LYS A 97 -36.72 26.35 1.85
CA LYS A 97 -37.89 25.50 2.13
C LYS A 97 -37.91 24.24 1.29
N ILE A 98 -37.49 24.32 0.02
CA ILE A 98 -37.35 23.13 -0.83
C ILE A 98 -36.25 22.23 -0.26
N LEU A 99 -35.09 22.77 0.07
CA LEU A 99 -34.00 22.00 0.67
C LEU A 99 -34.43 21.30 1.97
N ASP A 100 -35.15 22.00 2.85
CA ASP A 100 -35.71 21.45 4.09
C ASP A 100 -36.72 20.31 3.83
N LEU A 101 -37.62 20.48 2.86
CA LEU A 101 -38.60 19.45 2.47
C LEU A 101 -37.94 18.14 2.04
N TYR A 102 -36.84 18.24 1.28
CA TYR A 102 -36.06 17.08 0.82
C TYR A 102 -35.01 16.62 1.85
N ASN A 103 -34.94 17.25 3.02
CA ASN A 103 -33.94 17.00 4.07
C ASN A 103 -32.49 17.08 3.54
N ILE A 104 -32.23 18.09 2.72
CA ILE A 104 -30.92 18.33 2.09
C ILE A 104 -30.09 19.25 2.98
N ASN A 105 -28.91 18.77 3.37
CA ASN A 105 -27.93 19.59 4.06
C ASN A 105 -27.14 20.44 3.07
N ILE A 106 -26.88 21.69 3.44
CA ILE A 106 -25.99 22.58 2.70
C ILE A 106 -24.58 22.42 3.25
N SER A 107 -23.65 21.98 2.41
CA SER A 107 -22.26 21.74 2.80
C SER A 107 -21.33 22.91 2.49
N TYR A 108 -21.70 23.70 1.48
CA TYR A 108 -21.04 24.96 1.12
C TYR A 108 -22.08 25.99 0.70
N LEU A 109 -21.87 27.26 1.04
CA LEU A 109 -22.73 28.36 0.65
C LEU A 109 -21.90 29.63 0.49
N ASN A 110 -21.98 30.27 -0.66
CA ASN A 110 -21.37 31.56 -0.90
C ASN A 110 -22.25 32.42 -1.82
N SER A 111 -22.43 33.67 -1.42
CA SER A 111 -23.15 34.69 -2.19
C SER A 111 -22.69 36.06 -1.73
N SER A 112 -22.63 37.01 -2.65
CA SER A 112 -22.25 38.40 -2.36
C SER A 112 -23.06 39.35 -3.22
N ALA A 113 -23.57 40.43 -2.62
CA ALA A 113 -24.20 41.50 -3.36
C ALA A 113 -23.21 42.11 -4.36
N ASN A 114 -23.66 42.27 -5.60
CA ASN A 114 -22.85 42.76 -6.71
C ASN A 114 -23.45 44.01 -7.40
N GLY A 115 -24.48 44.61 -6.80
CA GLY A 115 -25.17 45.79 -7.33
C GLY A 115 -26.08 45.49 -8.53
N THR A 116 -26.31 44.22 -8.87
CA THR A 116 -27.29 43.82 -9.89
C THR A 116 -28.63 43.45 -9.26
N PRO A 117 -29.73 43.34 -10.02
CA PRO A 117 -31.03 42.92 -9.47
C PRO A 117 -31.08 41.48 -8.96
N TYR A 118 -29.98 40.73 -9.06
CA TYR A 118 -29.86 39.33 -8.68
C TYR A 118 -28.54 39.07 -7.95
N GLN A 119 -28.50 38.04 -7.12
CA GLN A 119 -27.29 37.49 -6.54
C GLN A 119 -27.14 36.04 -6.96
N ASP A 120 -25.90 35.65 -7.26
CA ASP A 120 -25.52 34.27 -7.54
C ASP A 120 -25.23 33.55 -6.24
N PHE A 121 -26.07 32.56 -5.91
CA PHE A 121 -25.87 31.69 -4.76
C PHE A 121 -25.21 30.40 -5.21
N LYS A 122 -23.92 30.27 -4.90
CA LYS A 122 -23.18 29.02 -5.08
C LYS A 122 -23.39 28.14 -3.86
N MET A 123 -23.99 26.98 -4.05
CA MET A 123 -24.30 26.04 -2.97
C MET A 123 -23.75 24.65 -3.26
N GLY A 124 -23.15 24.02 -2.25
CA GLY A 124 -22.91 22.58 -2.22
C GLY A 124 -24.07 21.89 -1.52
N LEU A 125 -24.78 21.01 -2.23
CA LEU A 125 -25.95 20.30 -1.73
C LEU A 125 -25.58 18.85 -1.44
N LEU A 126 -25.70 18.43 -0.18
CA LEU A 126 -25.41 17.07 0.26
C LEU A 126 -26.65 16.18 0.11
N ILE A 127 -26.56 15.19 -0.77
CA ILE A 127 -27.69 14.34 -1.17
C ILE A 127 -27.36 12.89 -0.84
N GLU A 128 -28.09 12.29 0.10
CA GLU A 128 -27.88 10.90 0.54
C GLU A 128 -28.63 9.87 -0.31
N ASN A 129 -29.66 10.30 -1.05
CA ASN A 129 -30.42 9.46 -1.98
C ASN A 129 -30.36 10.05 -3.40
N PRO A 130 -29.54 9.46 -4.30
CA PRO A 130 -29.38 9.94 -5.67
C PRO A 130 -30.69 10.03 -6.47
N ASP A 131 -31.69 9.20 -6.17
CA ASP A 131 -32.96 9.18 -6.91
C ASP A 131 -33.75 10.49 -6.77
N MET A 132 -33.48 11.26 -5.70
CA MET A 132 -34.17 12.53 -5.42
C MET A 132 -33.56 13.72 -6.17
N ILE A 133 -32.37 13.57 -6.77
CA ILE A 133 -31.63 14.68 -7.41
C ILE A 133 -32.50 15.37 -8.45
N LYS A 134 -33.13 14.60 -9.33
CA LYS A 134 -33.93 15.16 -10.43
C LYS A 134 -35.15 15.93 -9.92
N MET A 135 -35.83 15.41 -8.89
CA MET A 135 -36.99 16.08 -8.30
C MET A 135 -36.58 17.38 -7.60
N LEU A 136 -35.50 17.32 -6.82
CA LEU A 136 -34.94 18.49 -6.13
C LEU A 136 -34.59 19.62 -7.10
N LEU A 137 -33.84 19.30 -8.17
CA LEU A 137 -33.42 20.30 -9.15
C LEU A 137 -34.61 20.89 -9.92
N ASN A 138 -35.61 20.07 -10.26
CA ASN A 138 -36.83 20.54 -10.91
C ASN A 138 -37.60 21.53 -10.02
N ASP A 139 -37.78 21.22 -8.74
CA ASP A 139 -38.50 22.08 -7.81
C ASP A 139 -37.78 23.42 -7.58
N ILE A 140 -36.44 23.41 -7.52
CA ILE A 140 -35.65 24.65 -7.46
C ILE A 140 -35.81 25.45 -8.76
N SER A 141 -35.72 24.78 -9.91
CA SER A 141 -35.83 25.41 -11.24
C SER A 141 -37.19 26.06 -11.51
N ALA A 142 -38.25 25.57 -10.84
CA ALA A 142 -39.58 26.15 -10.91
C ALA A 142 -39.68 27.51 -10.21
N VAL A 143 -38.75 27.83 -9.30
CA VAL A 143 -38.70 29.10 -8.58
C VAL A 143 -37.66 30.05 -9.19
N TYR A 144 -36.44 29.56 -9.43
CA TYR A 144 -35.31 30.36 -9.90
C TYR A 144 -34.47 29.60 -10.93
N GLN A 145 -33.72 30.36 -11.75
CA GLN A 145 -32.72 29.77 -12.63
C GLN A 145 -31.63 29.08 -11.80
N ILE A 146 -31.33 27.84 -12.15
CA ILE A 146 -30.31 26.99 -11.53
C ILE A 146 -29.40 26.40 -12.61
N ASP A 147 -28.10 26.51 -12.39
CA ASP A 147 -27.07 25.89 -13.23
C ASP A 147 -26.29 24.89 -12.37
N ILE A 148 -26.08 23.67 -12.88
CA ILE A 148 -25.18 22.70 -12.24
C ILE A 148 -23.76 23.09 -12.64
N ILE A 149 -22.88 23.27 -11.67
CA ILE A 149 -21.46 23.51 -11.93
C ILE A 149 -20.82 22.14 -12.12
N GLU A 150 -20.25 21.87 -13.30
CA GLU A 150 -19.49 20.64 -13.53
C GLU A 150 -18.36 20.54 -12.50
N TYR A 151 -18.43 19.48 -11.71
CA TYR A 151 -17.46 19.17 -10.68
C TYR A 151 -16.24 18.56 -11.37
N ASP A 152 -15.17 19.33 -11.54
CA ASP A 152 -13.87 18.77 -11.87
C ASP A 152 -13.30 18.15 -10.59
N ASP A 153 -13.19 16.82 -10.55
CA ASP A 153 -12.65 16.06 -9.42
C ASP A 153 -11.25 16.53 -8.98
N PHE A 154 -10.57 17.34 -9.82
CA PHE A 154 -9.20 17.80 -9.60
C PHE A 154 -9.03 19.27 -9.16
N GLU A 155 -10.05 20.15 -9.21
CA GLU A 155 -9.87 21.58 -8.85
C GLU A 155 -10.80 22.14 -7.74
N LYS A 156 -10.13 22.56 -6.64
CA LYS A 156 -10.40 23.72 -5.78
C LYS A 156 -11.86 24.02 -5.36
N ASN A 157 -12.42 23.17 -4.52
CA ASN A 157 -13.02 23.54 -3.23
C ASN A 157 -13.44 22.24 -2.54
N LEU A 158 -12.63 21.78 -1.59
CA LEU A 158 -12.92 20.56 -0.85
C LEU A 158 -14.20 20.80 -0.03
N ASP A 159 -15.33 20.27 -0.46
CA ASP A 159 -16.38 19.96 0.49
C ASP A 159 -15.88 18.83 1.40
N ASN A 160 -15.24 19.25 2.47
CA ASN A 160 -14.73 18.40 3.54
C ASN A 160 -15.85 17.79 4.40
N THR A 161 -17.10 17.83 3.97
CA THR A 161 -18.21 17.28 4.75
C THR A 161 -18.30 15.76 4.63
N ILE A 162 -17.92 15.20 3.48
CA ILE A 162 -18.03 13.76 3.16
C ILE A 162 -16.79 13.16 2.47
N PHE A 163 -15.61 13.73 2.73
CA PHE A 163 -14.39 13.35 2.02
C PHE A 163 -14.11 11.84 2.06
N TYR A 164 -14.21 11.22 3.23
CA TYR A 164 -13.91 9.80 3.39
C TYR A 164 -14.91 8.91 2.66
N ILE A 165 -16.18 9.31 2.56
CA ILE A 165 -17.19 8.57 1.79
C ILE A 165 -16.82 8.57 0.30
N ARG A 166 -16.39 9.71 -0.24
CA ARG A 166 -15.95 9.79 -1.64
C ARG A 166 -14.73 8.93 -1.90
N LEU A 167 -13.71 9.05 -1.05
CA LEU A 167 -12.52 8.21 -1.13
C LEU A 167 -12.89 6.71 -1.02
N ALA A 168 -13.83 6.36 -0.14
CA ALA A 168 -14.30 5.00 0.04
C ALA A 168 -14.92 4.44 -1.26
N ASN A 169 -15.87 5.17 -1.84
CA ASN A 169 -16.57 4.75 -3.06
C ASN A 169 -15.60 4.64 -4.25
N GLU A 170 -14.69 5.61 -4.39
CA GLU A 170 -13.66 5.64 -5.42
C GLU A 170 -12.76 4.40 -5.34
N MET A 171 -12.19 4.13 -4.16
CA MET A 171 -11.27 3.00 -3.94
C MET A 171 -11.99 1.66 -3.99
N GLN A 172 -13.24 1.61 -3.53
CA GLN A 172 -14.09 0.42 -3.66
C GLN A 172 -14.25 0.01 -5.12
N HIS A 173 -14.49 0.98 -6.01
CA HIS A 173 -14.62 0.72 -7.44
C HIS A 173 -13.29 0.34 -8.10
N ILE A 174 -12.23 1.13 -7.91
CA ILE A 174 -10.94 0.93 -8.60
C ILE A 174 -10.24 -0.36 -8.18
N LEU A 175 -10.36 -0.74 -6.91
CA LEU A 175 -9.69 -1.90 -6.34
C LEU A 175 -10.65 -3.08 -6.11
N SER A 176 -11.93 -2.93 -6.46
CA SER A 176 -12.98 -3.95 -6.25
C SER A 176 -13.06 -4.45 -4.80
N LEU A 177 -13.00 -3.52 -3.83
CA LEU A 177 -12.97 -3.85 -2.40
C LEU A 177 -14.34 -4.25 -1.86
N SER A 178 -14.37 -5.17 -0.90
CA SER A 178 -15.56 -5.36 -0.05
C SER A 178 -15.74 -4.17 0.90
N THR A 179 -16.96 -3.98 1.44
CA THR A 179 -17.21 -2.90 2.42
C THR A 179 -16.27 -2.95 3.61
N ALA A 180 -15.93 -4.15 4.11
CA ALA A 180 -14.99 -4.31 5.22
C ALA A 180 -13.58 -3.83 4.84
N GLN A 181 -13.07 -4.22 3.68
CA GLN A 181 -11.77 -3.77 3.17
C GLN A 181 -11.77 -2.25 2.91
N THR A 182 -12.87 -1.69 2.40
CA THR A 182 -13.00 -0.24 2.21
C THR A 182 -12.94 0.51 3.54
N MET A 183 -13.61 0.03 4.59
CA MET A 183 -13.53 0.65 5.91
C MET A 183 -12.13 0.56 6.51
N GLU A 184 -11.45 -0.57 6.32
CA GLU A 184 -10.05 -0.72 6.72
C GLU A 184 -9.16 0.26 5.95
N PHE A 185 -9.31 0.35 4.62
CA PHE A 185 -8.58 1.30 3.78
C PHE A 185 -8.72 2.73 4.28
N ILE A 186 -9.95 3.14 4.62
CA ILE A 186 -10.26 4.49 5.11
C ILE A 186 -9.66 4.74 6.50
N SER A 187 -9.70 3.74 7.40
CA SER A 187 -9.03 3.79 8.70
C SER A 187 -7.53 4.03 8.57
N GLU A 188 -6.88 3.29 7.68
CA GLU A 188 -5.42 3.34 7.51
C GLU A 188 -4.98 4.57 6.72
N SER A 189 -5.78 5.02 5.76
CA SER A 189 -5.62 6.33 5.12
C SER A 189 -5.69 7.47 6.13
N ASN A 190 -6.63 7.43 7.08
CA ASN A 190 -6.70 8.39 8.17
C ASN A 190 -5.49 8.31 9.11
N ARG A 191 -4.95 7.11 9.37
CA ARG A 191 -3.73 6.93 10.19
C ARG A 191 -2.54 7.63 9.55
N ILE A 192 -2.33 7.41 8.25
CA ILE A 192 -1.27 8.09 7.50
C ILE A 192 -1.48 9.60 7.53
N LEU A 193 -2.72 10.08 7.36
CA LEU A 193 -3.04 11.50 7.48
C LEU A 193 -2.65 12.06 8.84
N GLN A 194 -3.10 11.42 9.93
CA GLN A 194 -2.85 11.89 11.30
C GLN A 194 -1.35 12.04 11.55
N MET A 195 -0.57 11.05 11.16
CA MET A 195 0.88 11.06 11.26
C MET A 195 1.52 12.18 10.43
N LEU A 196 1.15 12.35 9.15
CA LEU A 196 1.77 13.37 8.29
C LEU A 196 1.33 14.79 8.66
N GLN A 197 0.13 14.96 9.26
CA GLN A 197 -0.34 16.24 9.78
C GLN A 197 0.53 16.79 10.91
N GLU A 198 1.16 15.93 11.72
CA GLU A 198 2.13 16.36 12.75
C GLU A 198 3.32 17.12 12.16
N THR A 199 3.64 16.85 10.89
CA THR A 199 4.68 17.55 10.12
C THR A 199 4.14 18.68 9.24
N GLY A 200 2.86 19.05 9.39
CA GLY A 200 2.22 20.14 8.66
C GLY A 200 1.69 19.78 7.27
N GLU A 201 1.64 18.50 6.92
CA GLU A 201 1.11 18.05 5.62
C GLU A 201 -0.41 18.26 5.54
N SER A 202 -0.90 18.69 4.38
CA SER A 202 -2.33 18.93 4.16
C SER A 202 -3.07 17.63 3.80
N PRO A 203 -4.35 17.48 4.20
CA PRO A 203 -5.18 16.34 3.78
C PRO A 203 -5.18 16.11 2.28
N LYS A 204 -5.30 17.19 1.49
CA LYS A 204 -5.28 17.13 0.03
C LYS A 204 -4.04 16.42 -0.50
N LYS A 205 -2.86 16.77 0.03
CA LYS A 205 -1.59 16.21 -0.43
C LYS A 205 -1.47 14.73 -0.03
N VAL A 206 -1.76 14.40 1.23
CA VAL A 206 -1.67 13.02 1.72
C VAL A 206 -2.57 12.08 0.94
N PHE A 207 -3.86 12.41 0.82
CA PHE A 207 -4.80 11.58 0.08
C PHE A 207 -4.53 11.57 -1.43
N GLY A 208 -3.92 12.64 -1.97
CA GLY A 208 -3.42 12.63 -3.34
C GLY A 208 -2.35 11.56 -3.57
N TYR A 209 -1.42 11.37 -2.62
CA TYR A 209 -0.42 10.29 -2.71
C TYR A 209 -1.05 8.91 -2.54
N ILE A 210 -2.00 8.74 -1.63
CA ILE A 210 -2.73 7.47 -1.45
C ILE A 210 -3.49 7.10 -2.73
N ARG A 211 -4.19 8.05 -3.34
CA ARG A 211 -4.84 7.87 -4.64
C ARG A 211 -3.84 7.48 -5.71
N ARG A 212 -2.74 8.23 -5.84
CA ARG A 212 -1.68 7.89 -6.82
C ARG A 212 -1.18 6.47 -6.64
N PHE A 213 -0.99 6.00 -5.41
CA PHE A 213 -0.60 4.61 -5.16
C PHE A 213 -1.64 3.61 -5.71
N ALA A 214 -2.91 3.75 -5.34
CA ALA A 214 -3.98 2.87 -5.80
C ALA A 214 -4.19 2.92 -7.33
N TYR A 215 -4.19 4.12 -7.91
CA TYR A 215 -4.34 4.33 -9.35
C TYR A 215 -3.18 3.74 -10.13
N PHE A 216 -1.95 3.98 -9.69
CA PHE A 216 -0.76 3.53 -10.41
C PHE A 216 -0.75 2.01 -10.45
N ILE A 217 -0.93 1.33 -9.33
CA ILE A 217 -0.90 -0.14 -9.31
C ILE A 217 -2.07 -0.78 -10.10
N SER A 218 -3.25 -0.15 -10.08
CA SER A 218 -4.42 -0.65 -10.82
C SER A 218 -4.29 -0.40 -12.32
N LYS A 219 -3.71 0.74 -12.73
CA LYS A 219 -3.50 1.13 -14.12
C LYS A 219 -2.57 0.17 -14.86
N TYR A 220 -1.48 -0.25 -14.23
CA TYR A 220 -0.45 -1.07 -14.88
C TYR A 220 -0.78 -2.57 -14.86
N ARG A 221 -2.02 -2.94 -15.17
CA ARG A 221 -2.50 -4.33 -15.26
C ARG A 221 -2.95 -4.70 -16.66
N GLY A 222 -3.12 -6.00 -16.92
CA GLY A 222 -3.59 -6.54 -18.18
C GLY A 222 -2.72 -6.07 -19.35
N SER A 223 -3.34 -5.48 -20.37
CA SER A 223 -2.62 -4.97 -21.56
C SER A 223 -1.66 -3.81 -21.27
N HIS A 224 -1.78 -3.14 -20.13
CA HIS A 224 -0.89 -2.06 -19.71
C HIS A 224 0.27 -2.53 -18.83
N PHE A 225 0.28 -3.80 -18.44
CA PHE A 225 1.40 -4.38 -17.71
C PHE A 225 2.56 -4.67 -18.65
N SER A 226 3.71 -4.06 -18.38
CA SER A 226 4.94 -4.33 -19.13
C SER A 226 6.12 -4.43 -18.17
N ALA A 227 6.65 -5.64 -18.01
CA ALA A 227 7.88 -5.89 -17.28
C ALA A 227 9.10 -5.82 -18.22
N ASP A 228 10.19 -5.20 -17.76
CA ASP A 228 11.50 -5.44 -18.39
C ASP A 228 12.00 -6.81 -17.92
N ILE A 229 12.54 -7.60 -18.85
CA ILE A 229 13.12 -8.90 -18.55
C ILE A 229 14.57 -8.91 -19.03
N ASP A 230 15.49 -9.12 -18.09
CA ASP A 230 16.90 -9.33 -18.38
C ASP A 230 17.27 -10.80 -18.13
N GLN A 231 18.11 -11.36 -18.99
CA GLN A 231 18.59 -12.74 -18.91
C GLN A 231 20.12 -12.75 -18.90
N VAL A 232 20.72 -13.45 -17.93
CA VAL A 232 22.16 -13.55 -17.76
C VAL A 232 22.54 -15.01 -17.49
N GLN A 233 23.43 -15.57 -18.30
CA GLN A 233 24.00 -16.89 -18.01
C GLN A 233 25.02 -16.76 -16.88
N ILE A 234 24.81 -17.45 -15.76
CA ILE A 234 25.72 -17.38 -14.59
C ILE A 234 26.76 -18.49 -14.65
N SER A 235 26.32 -19.72 -14.94
CA SER A 235 27.15 -20.91 -15.12
C SER A 235 26.65 -21.73 -16.31
N GLU A 236 27.29 -22.84 -16.66
CA GLU A 236 26.77 -23.77 -17.68
C GLU A 236 25.40 -24.38 -17.31
N GLN A 237 25.04 -24.41 -16.02
CA GLN A 237 23.82 -25.05 -15.52
C GLN A 237 22.74 -24.07 -15.09
N VAL A 238 23.07 -22.80 -14.85
CA VAL A 238 22.15 -21.81 -14.30
C VAL A 238 22.09 -20.53 -15.12
N THR A 239 20.86 -20.19 -15.51
CA THR A 239 20.51 -18.91 -16.11
C THR A 239 19.72 -18.07 -15.10
N LEU A 240 20.13 -16.83 -14.89
CA LEU A 240 19.40 -15.84 -14.11
C LEU A 240 18.45 -15.04 -15.01
N TYR A 241 17.20 -14.96 -14.61
CA TYR A 241 16.20 -14.04 -15.16
C TYR A 241 15.87 -12.98 -14.12
N SER A 242 15.81 -11.71 -14.52
CA SER A 242 15.31 -10.59 -13.72
C SER A 242 14.06 -10.05 -14.36
N ILE A 243 12.92 -10.23 -13.71
CA ILE A 243 11.63 -9.70 -14.14
C ILE A 243 11.36 -8.44 -13.32
N GLN A 244 11.23 -7.30 -14.00
CA GLN A 244 11.12 -5.97 -13.39
C GLN A 244 9.77 -5.34 -13.74
N PRO A 245 8.75 -5.49 -12.88
CA PRO A 245 7.44 -4.88 -13.09
C PRO A 245 7.49 -3.34 -13.17
N PRO A 246 6.44 -2.69 -13.70
CA PRO A 246 6.37 -1.22 -13.79
C PRO A 246 6.33 -0.52 -12.43
N CYS A 247 5.79 -1.18 -11.39
CA CYS A 247 5.80 -0.68 -10.01
C CYS A 247 7.05 -1.10 -9.22
N GLY A 248 8.08 -1.63 -9.89
CA GLY A 248 9.24 -2.21 -9.22
C GLY A 248 8.94 -3.56 -8.57
N SER A 249 9.74 -3.89 -7.54
CA SER A 249 9.67 -5.12 -6.76
C SER A 249 9.91 -6.35 -7.63
N ASN A 250 11.19 -6.54 -7.92
CA ASN A 250 11.68 -7.51 -8.87
C ASN A 250 11.36 -8.94 -8.42
N THR A 251 11.19 -9.82 -9.41
CA THR A 251 11.27 -11.26 -9.20
C THR A 251 12.46 -11.80 -9.97
N TYR A 252 13.40 -12.40 -9.25
CA TYR A 252 14.51 -13.09 -9.88
C TYR A 252 14.23 -14.58 -9.96
N VAL A 253 14.65 -15.21 -11.06
CA VAL A 253 14.52 -16.66 -11.24
C VAL A 253 15.88 -17.23 -11.65
N LEU A 254 16.45 -18.07 -10.81
CA LEU A 254 17.59 -18.92 -11.13
C LEU A 254 17.04 -20.23 -11.71
N ALA A 255 17.15 -20.38 -13.02
CA ALA A 255 16.63 -21.53 -13.74
C ALA A 255 17.75 -22.55 -14.01
N SER A 256 17.50 -23.80 -13.63
CA SER A 256 18.31 -24.96 -13.99
C SER A 256 17.44 -26.02 -14.69
N ALA A 257 18.03 -27.15 -15.08
CA ALA A 257 17.29 -28.25 -15.68
C ALA A 257 16.31 -28.95 -14.71
N GLU A 258 16.56 -28.87 -13.40
CA GLU A 258 15.83 -29.63 -12.37
C GLU A 258 14.85 -28.78 -11.56
N GLU A 259 15.14 -27.49 -11.39
CA GLU A 259 14.37 -26.59 -10.53
C GLU A 259 14.39 -25.13 -10.99
N LEU A 260 13.39 -24.39 -10.52
CA LEU A 260 13.32 -22.93 -10.57
C LEU A 260 13.42 -22.39 -9.15
N VAL A 261 14.45 -21.60 -8.88
CA VAL A 261 14.62 -20.92 -7.58
C VAL A 261 14.30 -19.45 -7.75
N LEU A 262 13.22 -19.00 -7.13
CA LEU A 262 12.79 -17.61 -7.15
C LEU A 262 13.42 -16.85 -5.97
N ILE A 263 13.89 -15.63 -6.22
CA ILE A 263 14.26 -14.68 -5.16
C ILE A 263 13.29 -13.51 -5.22
N ASP A 264 12.54 -13.33 -4.13
CA ASP A 264 11.37 -12.45 -4.04
C ASP A 264 10.31 -12.74 -5.11
N THR A 265 9.15 -12.07 -5.02
CA THR A 265 7.97 -12.42 -5.83
C THR A 265 7.11 -11.25 -6.30
N GLY A 266 7.48 -9.99 -6.00
CA GLY A 266 6.68 -8.84 -6.45
C GLY A 266 5.33 -8.70 -5.72
N TYR A 267 4.46 -7.85 -6.27
CA TYR A 267 3.11 -7.60 -5.74
C TYR A 267 2.08 -8.67 -6.12
N ALA A 268 1.16 -8.97 -5.20
CA ALA A 268 0.07 -9.93 -5.41
C ALA A 268 -0.91 -9.54 -6.52
N ILE A 269 -1.12 -8.25 -6.76
CA ILE A 269 -2.06 -7.73 -7.76
C ILE A 269 -1.67 -8.09 -9.20
N TYR A 270 -0.38 -8.35 -9.44
CA TYR A 270 0.16 -8.75 -10.74
C TYR A 270 0.27 -10.26 -10.92
N ALA A 271 -0.45 -11.05 -10.11
CA ALA A 271 -0.36 -12.50 -10.17
C ALA A 271 -0.63 -13.04 -11.58
N GLU A 272 -1.72 -12.62 -12.21
CA GLU A 272 -2.09 -13.10 -13.54
C GLU A 272 -1.00 -12.82 -14.59
N GLU A 273 -0.48 -11.59 -14.58
CA GLU A 273 0.55 -11.14 -15.51
C GLU A 273 1.90 -11.84 -15.26
N MET A 274 2.28 -12.01 -14.00
CA MET A 274 3.51 -12.69 -13.61
C MET A 274 3.45 -14.19 -13.92
N PHE A 275 2.32 -14.87 -13.66
CA PHE A 275 2.16 -16.28 -14.04
C PHE A 275 2.20 -16.49 -15.55
N LYS A 276 1.68 -15.54 -16.35
CA LYS A 276 1.83 -15.56 -17.80
C LYS A 276 3.30 -15.48 -18.20
N ILE A 277 4.06 -14.53 -17.63
CA ILE A 277 5.50 -14.41 -17.87
C ILE A 277 6.24 -15.68 -17.47
N PHE A 278 5.95 -16.26 -16.30
CA PHE A 278 6.59 -17.49 -15.84
C PHE A 278 6.37 -18.65 -16.81
N LYS A 279 5.14 -18.85 -17.30
CA LYS A 279 4.83 -19.93 -18.25
C LYS A 279 5.44 -19.70 -19.63
N GLU A 280 5.57 -18.44 -20.06
CA GLU A 280 6.22 -18.10 -21.33
C GLU A 280 7.74 -18.29 -21.26
N LEU A 281 8.39 -17.88 -20.17
CA LEU A 281 9.83 -18.02 -19.98
C LEU A 281 10.24 -19.46 -19.67
N PHE A 282 9.40 -20.20 -18.94
CA PHE A 282 9.68 -21.55 -18.46
C PHE A 282 8.59 -22.51 -18.93
N PRO A 283 8.70 -23.12 -20.13
CA PRO A 283 7.69 -24.03 -20.66
C PRO A 283 7.38 -25.24 -19.76
N ALA A 284 8.36 -25.66 -18.93
CA ALA A 284 8.21 -26.72 -17.93
C ALA A 284 7.78 -26.19 -16.55
N TRP A 285 7.21 -24.98 -16.47
CA TRP A 285 6.79 -24.34 -15.23
C TRP A 285 5.96 -25.27 -14.36
N ASP A 286 4.93 -25.93 -14.91
CA ASP A 286 4.02 -26.75 -14.10
C ASP A 286 4.67 -28.03 -13.55
N THR A 287 5.77 -28.50 -14.14
CA THR A 287 6.44 -29.76 -13.75
C THR A 287 7.71 -29.58 -12.95
N LEU A 288 8.41 -28.45 -13.10
CA LEU A 288 9.66 -28.20 -12.39
C LEU A 288 9.41 -27.95 -10.90
N THR A 289 10.34 -28.44 -10.07
CA THR A 289 10.38 -28.12 -8.64
C THR A 289 10.61 -26.63 -8.47
N LYS A 290 9.93 -26.01 -7.49
CA LYS A 290 10.02 -24.58 -7.21
C LYS A 290 10.39 -24.35 -5.76
N ARG A 291 11.42 -23.54 -5.53
CA ARG A 291 11.75 -22.99 -4.21
C ARG A 291 11.76 -21.48 -4.30
N VAL A 292 11.36 -20.81 -3.24
CA VAL A 292 11.36 -19.35 -3.17
C VAL A 292 12.17 -18.94 -1.95
N PHE A 293 13.08 -17.99 -2.11
CA PHE A 293 13.77 -17.34 -1.00
C PHE A 293 13.36 -15.87 -0.98
N ILE A 294 13.11 -15.33 0.20
CA ILE A 294 12.74 -13.91 0.34
C ILE A 294 13.88 -13.13 0.95
N THR A 295 14.12 -11.92 0.46
CA THR A 295 15.09 -11.00 1.07
C THR A 295 14.52 -10.42 2.35
N HIS A 296 13.22 -10.12 2.40
CA HIS A 296 12.53 -9.61 3.58
C HIS A 296 11.01 -9.73 3.43
N ALA A 297 10.26 -9.47 4.51
CA ALA A 297 8.83 -9.73 4.62
C ALA A 297 7.89 -8.60 4.15
N ASP A 298 8.37 -7.63 3.37
CA ASP A 298 7.48 -6.62 2.78
C ASP A 298 6.62 -7.22 1.67
N VAL A 299 5.41 -6.66 1.54
CA VAL A 299 4.33 -7.21 0.72
C VAL A 299 4.64 -7.23 -0.77
N ASP A 300 5.55 -6.37 -1.20
CA ASP A 300 5.98 -6.25 -2.58
C ASP A 300 7.16 -7.16 -2.90
N HIS A 301 7.79 -7.78 -1.91
CA HIS A 301 8.75 -8.87 -2.09
C HIS A 301 8.10 -10.25 -1.88
N CYS A 302 7.04 -10.30 -1.09
CA CYS A 302 6.35 -11.54 -0.69
C CYS A 302 4.98 -11.75 -1.34
N GLY A 303 4.58 -10.91 -2.29
CA GLY A 303 3.18 -10.81 -2.72
C GLY A 303 2.61 -12.07 -3.38
N LEU A 304 3.38 -12.77 -4.20
CA LEU A 304 2.87 -13.97 -4.89
C LEU A 304 3.04 -15.26 -4.08
N LEU A 305 3.66 -15.23 -2.90
CA LEU A 305 3.91 -16.45 -2.12
C LEU A 305 2.63 -17.24 -1.82
N SER A 306 1.52 -16.55 -1.50
CA SER A 306 0.23 -17.19 -1.24
C SER A 306 -0.50 -17.70 -2.50
N LYS A 307 0.00 -17.33 -3.69
CA LYS A 307 -0.53 -17.77 -5.00
C LYS A 307 0.28 -18.91 -5.61
N LEU A 308 1.46 -19.19 -5.09
CA LEU A 308 2.34 -20.24 -5.58
C LEU A 308 2.04 -21.58 -4.89
N GLU A 309 1.80 -22.62 -5.68
CA GLU A 309 1.48 -23.96 -5.19
C GLU A 309 2.74 -24.86 -5.11
N GLY A 310 2.77 -25.75 -4.11
CA GLY A 310 3.81 -26.78 -4.00
C GLY A 310 5.23 -26.26 -3.72
N ILE A 311 5.37 -25.00 -3.30
CA ILE A 311 6.67 -24.38 -3.03
C ILE A 311 7.14 -24.58 -1.59
N ARG A 312 8.46 -24.49 -1.41
CA ARG A 312 9.10 -24.21 -0.12
C ARG A 312 9.56 -22.76 -0.10
N ILE A 313 9.35 -22.08 1.03
CA ILE A 313 9.71 -20.68 1.23
C ILE A 313 10.89 -20.65 2.20
N GLY A 314 12.09 -20.38 1.70
CA GLY A 314 13.30 -20.19 2.50
C GLY A 314 13.37 -18.79 3.07
N LEU A 315 13.47 -18.69 4.39
CA LEU A 315 13.56 -17.42 5.12
C LEU A 315 14.22 -17.61 6.49
N ASN A 316 14.67 -16.53 7.12
CA ASN A 316 15.13 -16.59 8.52
C ASN A 316 13.96 -16.58 9.52
N GLN A 317 14.26 -16.88 10.77
CA GLN A 317 13.28 -16.93 11.86
C GLN A 317 12.53 -15.60 12.01
N LYS A 318 13.24 -14.46 11.90
CA LYS A 318 12.66 -13.11 12.05
C LYS A 318 11.62 -12.79 10.96
N SER A 319 11.93 -13.08 9.70
CA SER A 319 10.96 -12.94 8.60
C SER A 319 9.80 -13.93 8.74
N ALA A 320 10.05 -15.15 9.21
CA ALA A 320 9.00 -16.14 9.45
C ALA A 320 8.02 -15.67 10.52
N ASP A 321 8.52 -15.05 11.59
CA ASP A 321 7.69 -14.50 12.65
C ASP A 321 6.85 -13.32 12.16
N SER A 322 7.42 -12.43 11.34
CA SER A 322 6.65 -11.39 10.64
C SER A 322 5.47 -12.00 9.87
N LEU A 323 5.72 -12.94 8.97
CA LEU A 323 4.67 -13.53 8.13
C LEU A 323 3.65 -14.35 8.95
N ARG A 324 4.06 -14.99 10.05
CA ARG A 324 3.14 -15.63 11.01
C ARG A 324 2.24 -14.62 11.70
N CYS A 325 2.78 -13.49 12.16
CA CYS A 325 2.00 -12.40 12.73
C CYS A 325 0.95 -11.90 11.72
N GLN A 326 1.37 -11.67 10.48
CA GLN A 326 0.46 -11.29 9.40
C GLN A 326 -0.66 -12.32 9.18
N ALA A 327 -0.33 -13.61 9.11
CA ALA A 327 -1.30 -14.70 8.98
C ALA A 327 -2.27 -14.80 10.18
N ALA A 328 -1.80 -14.48 11.38
CA ALA A 328 -2.61 -14.44 12.59
C ALA A 328 -3.42 -13.13 12.75
N GLY A 329 -3.26 -12.17 11.84
CA GLY A 329 -3.95 -10.87 11.89
C GLY A 329 -3.47 -9.96 13.03
N ILE A 330 -2.24 -10.17 13.51
CA ILE A 330 -1.60 -9.32 14.53
C ILE A 330 -0.44 -8.52 13.91
N PRO A 331 0.00 -7.43 14.57
CA PRO A 331 1.08 -6.58 14.05
C PRO A 331 2.38 -7.36 13.88
N ASP A 332 3.02 -7.19 12.72
CA ASP A 332 4.38 -7.66 12.48
C ASP A 332 5.42 -6.57 12.82
N TYR A 333 6.69 -6.81 12.51
CA TYR A 333 7.76 -5.86 12.81
C TYR A 333 7.61 -4.52 12.06
N ARG A 334 7.02 -4.50 10.86
CA ARG A 334 6.71 -3.27 10.11
C ARG A 334 5.59 -2.46 10.79
N GLU A 335 4.66 -3.14 11.43
CA GLU A 335 3.52 -2.59 12.14
C GLU A 335 3.79 -2.30 13.63
N THR A 336 5.04 -2.33 14.09
CA THR A 336 5.38 -1.97 15.48
C THR A 336 5.37 -0.46 15.74
N SER A 337 5.46 0.36 14.68
CA SER A 337 5.38 1.82 14.75
C SER A 337 4.17 2.33 13.97
N ASP A 338 3.57 3.43 14.42
CA ASP A 338 2.49 4.09 13.66
C ASP A 338 2.97 4.58 12.27
N LEU A 339 4.29 4.83 12.12
CA LEU A 339 4.93 5.19 10.85
C LEU A 339 4.77 4.10 9.78
N GLY A 340 5.06 2.85 10.14
CA GLY A 340 4.95 1.71 9.24
C GLY A 340 3.56 1.09 9.17
N TRP A 341 2.77 1.18 10.26
CA TRP A 341 1.47 0.51 10.38
C TRP A 341 0.51 0.89 9.26
N GLY A 342 0.25 2.19 9.10
CA GLY A 342 -0.76 2.68 8.18
C GLY A 342 -0.43 2.32 6.73
N TYR A 343 0.82 2.51 6.33
CA TYR A 343 1.27 2.15 4.99
C TYR A 343 1.27 0.63 4.76
N SER A 344 1.76 -0.17 5.71
CA SER A 344 1.80 -1.63 5.58
C SER A 344 0.41 -2.21 5.30
N LYS A 345 -0.58 -1.87 6.14
CA LYS A 345 -1.97 -2.30 5.94
C LYS A 345 -2.56 -1.76 4.65
N LEU A 346 -2.33 -0.47 4.34
CA LEU A 346 -2.80 0.13 3.10
C LEU A 346 -2.24 -0.60 1.87
N SER A 347 -0.94 -0.93 1.87
CA SER A 347 -0.27 -1.65 0.79
C SER A 347 -0.83 -3.07 0.62
N ARG A 348 -1.18 -3.76 1.72
CA ARG A 348 -1.86 -5.07 1.66
C ARG A 348 -3.21 -4.99 0.96
N ILE A 349 -4.01 -3.98 1.30
CA ILE A 349 -5.35 -3.79 0.71
C ILE A 349 -5.22 -3.44 -0.77
N ILE A 350 -4.36 -2.47 -1.10
CA ILE A 350 -4.15 -1.98 -2.47
C ILE A 350 -3.63 -3.09 -3.39
N SER A 351 -2.71 -3.92 -2.90
CA SER A 351 -2.10 -4.99 -3.69
C SER A 351 -2.91 -6.29 -3.69
N GLY A 352 -4.00 -6.40 -2.91
CA GLY A 352 -4.71 -7.66 -2.75
C GLY A 352 -3.87 -8.76 -2.08
N TYR A 353 -2.91 -8.37 -1.24
CA TYR A 353 -1.99 -9.26 -0.55
C TYR A 353 -2.73 -10.23 0.38
N SER A 354 -2.22 -11.45 0.45
CA SER A 354 -2.60 -12.43 1.48
C SER A 354 -1.34 -13.10 2.02
N PRO A 355 -1.19 -13.24 3.34
CA PRO A 355 -0.03 -13.91 3.93
C PRO A 355 0.11 -15.35 3.41
N PRO A 356 1.34 -15.84 3.16
CA PRO A 356 1.56 -17.22 2.76
C PRO A 356 1.26 -18.20 3.89
N ASN A 357 1.04 -19.47 3.55
CA ASN A 357 0.79 -20.52 4.55
C ASN A 357 2.09 -20.82 5.33
N PRO A 358 2.12 -20.65 6.67
CA PRO A 358 3.32 -20.92 7.47
C PRO A 358 3.83 -22.37 7.39
N ALA A 359 3.00 -23.32 6.96
CA ALA A 359 3.43 -24.71 6.74
C ALA A 359 4.41 -24.89 5.57
N GLN A 360 4.55 -23.87 4.71
CA GLN A 360 5.50 -23.87 3.59
C GLN A 360 6.87 -23.30 3.97
N PHE A 361 7.04 -22.82 5.21
CA PHE A 361 8.25 -22.15 5.65
C PHE A 361 9.38 -23.15 5.92
N GLU A 362 10.51 -22.89 5.30
CA GLU A 362 11.81 -23.50 5.55
C GLU A 362 12.67 -22.46 6.26
N VAL A 363 12.67 -22.51 7.60
CA VAL A 363 13.42 -21.56 8.42
C VAL A 363 14.90 -21.93 8.38
N LEU A 364 15.70 -21.12 7.70
CA LEU A 364 17.06 -21.48 7.26
C LEU A 364 18.09 -21.48 8.39
N ASP A 365 17.84 -20.71 9.44
CA ASP A 365 18.75 -20.44 10.56
C ASP A 365 18.47 -21.26 11.82
N VAL A 366 17.52 -22.21 11.77
CA VAL A 366 17.15 -23.08 12.92
C VAL A 366 18.36 -23.85 13.48
N ASP A 367 19.18 -24.40 12.58
CA ASP A 367 20.36 -25.19 12.93
C ASP A 367 21.66 -24.39 12.72
N SER A 368 21.58 -23.06 12.64
CA SER A 368 22.76 -22.23 12.45
C SER A 368 23.70 -22.39 13.65
N PRO A 369 25.00 -22.68 13.43
CA PRO A 369 25.99 -22.67 14.52
C PRO A 369 26.27 -21.25 15.01
N THR A 370 25.88 -20.24 14.22
CA THR A 370 26.05 -18.81 14.50
C THR A 370 24.72 -18.10 14.22
N PRO A 371 23.67 -18.36 15.03
CA PRO A 371 22.41 -17.66 14.86
C PRO A 371 22.64 -16.17 15.08
N ALA A 372 22.02 -15.33 14.23
CA ALA A 372 22.10 -13.90 14.41
C ALA A 372 21.47 -13.52 15.77
N PRO A 373 22.12 -12.69 16.59
CA PRO A 373 21.52 -12.18 17.81
C PRO A 373 20.22 -11.41 17.52
N GLU A 374 19.41 -11.20 18.55
CA GLU A 374 18.20 -10.37 18.43
C GLU A 374 18.54 -8.97 17.89
N GLU A 375 19.60 -8.35 18.44
CA GLU A 375 20.13 -7.06 18.02
C GLU A 375 21.60 -7.19 17.62
N HIS A 376 21.97 -6.65 16.45
CA HIS A 376 23.34 -6.66 15.95
C HIS A 376 23.55 -5.51 14.94
N GLN A 377 24.80 -5.32 14.50
CA GLN A 377 25.20 -4.21 13.61
C GLN A 377 25.95 -4.69 12.36
N GLU A 378 26.07 -5.99 12.14
CA GLU A 378 26.93 -6.56 11.10
C GLU A 378 26.14 -7.47 10.15
N LEU A 379 26.66 -7.74 8.95
CA LEU A 379 26.16 -8.82 8.11
C LEU A 379 26.59 -10.17 8.69
N ILE A 380 25.63 -10.93 9.24
CA ILE A 380 25.91 -12.19 9.93
C ILE A 380 25.57 -13.38 9.03
N PRO A 381 26.51 -14.30 8.76
CA PRO A 381 26.20 -15.57 8.12
C PRO A 381 25.29 -16.44 8.96
N ILE A 382 24.12 -16.79 8.42
CA ILE A 382 23.13 -17.59 9.14
C ILE A 382 22.84 -18.94 8.47
N ALA A 383 23.01 -19.05 7.15
CA ALA A 383 22.67 -20.27 6.44
C ALA A 383 23.39 -20.36 5.08
N LYS A 384 23.17 -21.48 4.38
CA LYS A 384 23.62 -21.70 3.00
C LYS A 384 22.55 -22.44 2.22
N PHE A 385 22.47 -22.20 0.92
CA PHE A 385 21.68 -23.01 0.00
C PHE A 385 22.41 -23.16 -1.34
N THR A 386 21.95 -24.09 -2.18
CA THR A 386 22.53 -24.32 -3.51
C THR A 386 21.46 -24.27 -4.58
N VAL A 387 21.87 -23.89 -5.79
CA VAL A 387 21.06 -24.00 -7.02
C VAL A 387 21.97 -24.59 -8.08
N ALA A 388 21.77 -25.86 -8.41
CA ALA A 388 22.73 -26.65 -9.22
C ALA A 388 24.18 -26.47 -8.72
N ASP A 389 25.06 -25.85 -9.51
CA ASP A 389 26.46 -25.60 -9.17
C ASP A 389 26.71 -24.32 -8.37
N LEU A 390 25.72 -23.43 -8.24
CA LEU A 390 25.84 -22.19 -7.48
C LEU A 390 25.66 -22.45 -5.98
N LYS A 391 26.58 -21.94 -5.17
CA LYS A 391 26.54 -22.01 -3.70
C LYS A 391 26.30 -20.62 -3.13
N PHE A 392 25.20 -20.47 -2.41
CA PHE A 392 24.82 -19.22 -1.77
C PHE A 392 25.07 -19.27 -0.28
N GLN A 393 25.65 -18.20 0.24
CA GLN A 393 25.63 -17.86 1.66
C GLN A 393 24.46 -16.91 1.91
N VAL A 394 23.75 -17.15 3.01
CA VAL A 394 22.68 -16.28 3.51
C VAL A 394 23.26 -15.43 4.63
N LEU A 395 23.22 -14.11 4.45
CA LEU A 395 23.63 -13.13 5.43
C LEU A 395 22.39 -12.41 5.96
N GLU A 396 22.25 -12.29 7.27
CA GLU A 396 21.22 -11.45 7.90
C GLU A 396 21.77 -10.05 8.18
N GLY A 397 20.99 -9.00 7.88
CA GLY A 397 21.29 -7.62 8.24
C GLY A 397 20.76 -7.21 9.61
N SER A 398 21.20 -6.05 10.10
CA SER A 398 20.87 -5.51 11.43
C SER A 398 19.40 -5.13 11.65
N GLY A 399 18.56 -5.25 10.61
CA GLY A 399 17.14 -4.91 10.64
C GLY A 399 16.86 -3.45 10.35
N GLY A 400 17.76 -2.77 9.63
CA GLY A 400 17.64 -1.35 9.36
C GLY A 400 16.51 -1.03 8.38
N HIS A 401 16.44 -1.76 7.28
CA HIS A 401 15.32 -1.66 6.34
C HIS A 401 14.10 -2.42 6.89
N LEU A 402 14.27 -3.70 7.24
CA LEU A 402 13.27 -4.50 7.95
C LEU A 402 13.93 -5.50 8.88
N TYR A 403 13.36 -5.71 10.06
CA TYR A 403 13.83 -6.75 10.97
C TYR A 403 13.75 -8.14 10.32
N GLY A 404 14.90 -8.80 10.20
CA GLY A 404 15.03 -10.06 9.48
C GLY A 404 15.41 -9.94 8.00
N GLU A 405 15.81 -8.76 7.52
CA GLU A 405 16.37 -8.58 6.18
C GLU A 405 17.56 -9.51 5.90
N MET A 406 17.61 -10.08 4.70
CA MET A 406 18.60 -11.03 4.26
C MET A 406 19.23 -10.62 2.92
N ILE A 407 20.45 -11.09 2.72
CA ILE A 407 21.24 -10.94 1.51
C ILE A 407 21.74 -12.33 1.10
N PHE A 408 21.67 -12.63 -0.20
CA PHE A 408 22.14 -13.91 -0.74
C PHE A 408 23.38 -13.70 -1.59
N VAL A 409 24.47 -14.35 -1.23
CA VAL A 409 25.79 -14.13 -1.84
C VAL A 409 26.30 -15.42 -2.45
N CYS A 410 26.50 -15.44 -3.76
CA CYS A 410 27.27 -16.47 -4.45
C CYS A 410 28.66 -15.94 -4.77
N GLU A 411 29.59 -16.17 -3.85
CA GLU A 411 30.93 -15.59 -3.92
C GLU A 411 31.68 -15.97 -5.21
N GLU A 412 31.63 -17.24 -5.62
CA GLU A 412 32.35 -17.77 -6.78
C GLU A 412 31.97 -17.06 -8.08
N TYR A 413 30.69 -16.71 -8.22
CA TYR A 413 30.17 -16.03 -9.39
C TYR A 413 30.10 -14.51 -9.24
N GLY A 414 30.33 -13.97 -8.03
CA GLY A 414 30.16 -12.54 -7.75
C GLY A 414 28.71 -12.10 -7.89
N LEU A 415 27.74 -12.97 -7.59
CA LEU A 415 26.31 -12.69 -7.71
C LEU A 415 25.72 -12.43 -6.33
N VAL A 416 25.09 -11.26 -6.14
CA VAL A 416 24.55 -10.83 -4.85
C VAL A 416 23.12 -10.31 -4.99
N PHE A 417 22.20 -10.89 -4.21
CA PHE A 417 20.82 -10.41 -4.07
C PHE A 417 20.70 -9.62 -2.78
N THR A 418 20.38 -8.33 -2.89
CA THR A 418 20.44 -7.37 -1.77
C THR A 418 19.08 -6.97 -1.23
N GLY A 419 18.00 -7.28 -1.96
CA GLY A 419 16.68 -6.72 -1.69
C GLY A 419 16.76 -5.19 -1.63
N ASP A 420 16.07 -4.59 -0.66
CA ASP A 420 15.97 -3.14 -0.52
C ASP A 420 17.14 -2.48 0.21
N ASN A 421 18.06 -3.28 0.76
CA ASN A 421 19.26 -2.74 1.42
C ASN A 421 20.16 -1.96 0.44
N LEU A 422 20.18 -2.39 -0.83
CA LEU A 422 20.93 -1.72 -1.89
C LEU A 422 20.18 -1.87 -3.23
N VAL A 423 19.77 -0.73 -3.80
CA VAL A 423 19.06 -0.64 -5.09
C VAL A 423 19.71 0.40 -6.00
N ASN A 424 19.69 0.17 -7.31
CA ASN A 424 20.21 1.12 -8.29
C ASN A 424 19.12 2.07 -8.77
N ILE A 425 18.89 3.14 -8.02
CA ILE A 425 17.87 4.16 -8.32
C ILE A 425 18.14 4.84 -9.67
N SER A 426 19.41 5.03 -10.05
CA SER A 426 19.77 5.66 -11.33
C SER A 426 19.34 4.85 -12.56
N GLY A 427 19.12 3.54 -12.38
CA GLY A 427 18.65 2.62 -13.43
C GLY A 427 17.13 2.54 -13.58
N PHE A 428 16.35 3.28 -12.79
CA PHE A 428 14.89 3.21 -12.85
C PHE A 428 14.35 3.83 -14.15
N SER A 429 13.28 3.25 -14.68
CA SER A 429 12.47 3.95 -15.67
C SER A 429 11.72 5.11 -14.99
N GLU A 430 11.17 6.02 -15.77
CA GLU A 430 10.37 7.13 -15.25
C GLU A 430 9.19 6.64 -14.40
N GLU A 431 8.51 5.59 -14.87
CA GLU A 431 7.38 4.97 -14.17
C GLU A 431 7.81 4.38 -12.82
N ARG A 432 8.92 3.64 -12.78
CA ARG A 432 9.44 3.07 -11.53
C ARG A 432 9.89 4.16 -10.57
N ALA A 433 10.56 5.21 -11.06
CA ALA A 433 10.98 6.32 -10.22
C ALA A 433 9.78 7.06 -9.62
N GLU A 434 8.72 7.28 -10.40
CA GLU A 434 7.47 7.86 -9.90
C GLU A 434 6.88 6.99 -8.79
N PHE A 435 6.70 5.70 -9.04
CA PHE A 435 6.08 4.79 -8.07
C PHE A 435 6.91 4.66 -6.79
N ASN A 436 8.22 4.47 -6.90
CA ASN A 436 9.12 4.33 -5.76
C ASN A 436 9.23 5.60 -4.90
N SER A 437 8.79 6.76 -5.42
CA SER A 437 8.72 7.99 -4.62
C SER A 437 7.53 8.03 -3.64
N LEU A 438 6.52 7.17 -3.83
CA LEU A 438 5.28 7.20 -3.05
C LEU A 438 5.48 6.68 -1.63
N ALA A 439 6.18 5.56 -1.46
CA ALA A 439 6.40 4.95 -0.14
C ALA A 439 7.19 5.88 0.81
N PRO A 440 8.35 6.44 0.43
CA PRO A 440 9.09 7.35 1.29
C PRO A 440 8.26 8.57 1.74
N TYR A 441 7.33 9.06 0.92
CA TYR A 441 6.42 10.13 1.33
C TYR A 441 5.38 9.63 2.35
N LEU A 442 4.71 8.51 2.05
CA LEU A 442 3.58 8.02 2.84
C LEU A 442 3.98 7.48 4.22
N MET A 443 5.23 7.02 4.42
CA MET A 443 5.74 6.53 5.70
C MET A 443 6.96 7.32 6.24
N ARG A 444 7.32 8.45 5.61
CA ARG A 444 8.53 9.26 5.85
C ARG A 444 9.88 8.60 5.53
N SER A 445 9.99 7.29 5.69
CA SER A 445 11.15 6.48 5.34
C SER A 445 10.72 5.04 5.12
N VAL A 446 11.30 4.37 4.11
CA VAL A 446 11.13 2.92 3.89
C VAL A 446 11.89 2.05 4.90
N ASN A 447 12.78 2.65 5.67
CA ASN A 447 13.57 1.97 6.69
C ASN A 447 12.89 2.06 8.06
N ILE A 448 12.90 0.96 8.82
CA ILE A 448 12.57 1.00 10.26
C ILE A 448 13.58 1.87 11.02
N ASP A 449 14.85 1.70 10.70
CA ASP A 449 15.97 2.44 11.25
C ASP A 449 16.92 2.85 10.12
N SER A 450 16.82 4.11 9.70
CA SER A 450 17.63 4.66 8.62
C SER A 450 19.13 4.67 8.92
N GLN A 451 19.55 4.74 10.18
CA GLN A 451 20.96 4.70 10.54
C GLN A 451 21.50 3.29 10.32
N LYS A 452 20.81 2.28 10.85
CA LYS A 452 21.14 0.87 10.60
C LYS A 452 21.13 0.54 9.11
N ALA A 453 20.11 0.98 8.36
CA ALA A 453 20.02 0.73 6.92
C ALA A 453 21.20 1.34 6.14
N THR A 454 21.66 2.52 6.54
CA THR A 454 22.83 3.18 5.94
C THR A 454 24.12 2.41 6.22
N GLU A 455 24.28 1.91 7.44
CA GLU A 455 25.43 1.08 7.81
C GLU A 455 25.41 -0.25 7.05
N MET A 456 24.25 -0.92 6.97
CA MET A 456 24.09 -2.16 6.18
C MET A 456 24.47 -1.94 4.72
N ARG A 457 23.99 -0.86 4.10
CA ARG A 457 24.38 -0.50 2.73
C ARG A 457 25.89 -0.33 2.58
N SER A 458 26.56 0.29 3.55
CA SER A 458 28.01 0.49 3.53
C SER A 458 28.77 -0.83 3.64
N GLN A 459 28.29 -1.77 4.45
CA GLN A 459 28.88 -3.12 4.57
C GLN A 459 28.66 -3.94 3.31
N ILE A 460 27.50 -3.84 2.67
CA ILE A 460 27.24 -4.48 1.36
C ILE A 460 28.22 -3.96 0.32
N MET A 461 28.43 -2.65 0.23
CA MET A 461 29.39 -2.07 -0.71
C MET A 461 30.83 -2.55 -0.46
N ARG A 462 31.22 -2.72 0.81
CA ARG A 462 32.52 -3.31 1.17
C ARG A 462 32.62 -4.78 0.73
N LEU A 463 31.61 -5.58 1.03
CA LEU A 463 31.53 -6.99 0.61
C LEU A 463 31.64 -7.11 -0.92
N LEU A 464 30.94 -6.26 -1.66
CA LEU A 464 31.03 -6.26 -3.12
C LEU A 464 32.45 -5.94 -3.60
N GLY A 465 33.11 -4.93 -3.02
CA GLY A 465 34.51 -4.62 -3.36
C GLY A 465 35.47 -5.77 -3.06
N GLU A 466 35.32 -6.45 -1.93
CA GLU A 466 36.11 -7.63 -1.57
C GLU A 466 35.90 -8.79 -2.56
N LEU A 467 34.67 -9.00 -3.02
CA LEU A 467 34.34 -10.02 -4.02
C LEU A 467 34.91 -9.68 -5.40
N GLU A 468 34.87 -8.41 -5.81
CA GLU A 468 35.49 -7.96 -7.07
C GLU A 468 37.01 -8.16 -7.04
N ASP A 469 37.64 -7.80 -5.92
CA ASP A 469 39.07 -8.00 -5.73
C ASP A 469 39.45 -9.48 -5.72
N LYS A 470 38.62 -10.34 -5.11
CA LYS A 470 38.82 -11.79 -5.08
C LYS A 470 38.65 -12.42 -6.46
N ASN A 471 37.60 -12.06 -7.20
CA ASN A 471 37.23 -12.70 -8.45
C ASN A 471 37.86 -12.05 -9.69
N LYS A 472 38.47 -10.86 -9.53
CA LYS A 472 39.02 -10.05 -10.63
C LYS A 472 38.02 -9.77 -11.75
N LYS A 473 36.74 -9.65 -11.39
CA LYS A 473 35.62 -9.30 -12.28
C LYS A 473 34.54 -8.54 -11.50
N PRO A 474 33.73 -7.71 -12.17
CA PRO A 474 32.64 -7.00 -11.52
C PRO A 474 31.61 -7.93 -10.87
N CYS A 475 31.03 -7.50 -9.75
CA CYS A 475 29.91 -8.21 -9.12
C CYS A 475 28.58 -7.87 -9.80
N LEU A 476 27.72 -8.89 -9.98
CA LEU A 476 26.32 -8.75 -10.38
C LEU A 476 25.46 -8.50 -9.14
N VAL A 477 24.84 -7.33 -9.07
CA VAL A 477 24.01 -6.88 -7.96
C VAL A 477 22.55 -6.87 -8.37
N CYS A 478 21.76 -7.67 -7.66
CA CYS A 478 20.33 -7.86 -7.84
C CYS A 478 19.57 -7.21 -6.68
N GLY A 479 19.21 -5.93 -6.86
CA GLY A 479 18.44 -5.17 -5.87
C GLY A 479 16.94 -5.45 -5.90
N GLY A 480 16.23 -5.00 -4.88
CA GLY A 480 14.78 -5.18 -4.76
C GLY A 480 13.99 -4.53 -5.90
N HIS A 481 14.51 -3.43 -6.47
CA HIS A 481 13.88 -2.70 -7.56
C HIS A 481 14.89 -2.35 -8.64
N GLY A 482 14.42 -2.31 -9.90
CA GLY A 482 15.19 -1.80 -11.03
C GLY A 482 16.10 -2.86 -11.69
N PRO A 483 17.00 -2.44 -12.59
CA PRO A 483 17.79 -3.38 -13.38
C PRO A 483 18.87 -4.09 -12.55
N ILE A 484 19.31 -5.25 -13.06
CA ILE A 484 20.57 -5.85 -12.60
C ILE A 484 21.68 -4.82 -12.81
N SER A 485 22.53 -4.67 -11.80
CA SER A 485 23.63 -3.73 -11.82
C SER A 485 24.98 -4.43 -11.73
N ALA A 486 26.00 -3.83 -12.30
CA ALA A 486 27.39 -4.16 -12.02
C ALA A 486 27.96 -3.08 -11.09
N LEU A 487 28.82 -3.48 -10.15
CA LEU A 487 29.64 -2.51 -9.44
C LEU A 487 30.80 -2.10 -10.36
N GLU A 488 30.93 -0.80 -10.63
CA GLU A 488 31.98 -0.25 -11.48
C GLU A 488 32.56 1.00 -10.81
N ASN A 489 33.84 0.96 -10.47
CA ASN A 489 34.53 2.08 -9.78
C ASN A 489 33.82 2.56 -8.50
N GLY A 490 33.23 1.64 -7.75
CA GLY A 490 32.51 1.95 -6.50
C GLY A 490 31.08 2.46 -6.70
N GLU A 491 30.57 2.51 -7.93
CA GLU A 491 29.20 2.90 -8.25
C GLU A 491 28.42 1.77 -8.92
N LEU A 492 27.12 1.66 -8.62
CA LEU A 492 26.26 0.71 -9.30
C LEU A 492 25.84 1.24 -10.67
N LYS A 493 26.17 0.50 -11.73
CA LYS A 493 25.72 0.79 -13.08
C LYS A 493 24.80 -0.28 -13.60
N ALA A 494 23.69 0.13 -14.22
CA ALA A 494 22.78 -0.81 -14.85
C ALA A 494 23.51 -1.56 -15.97
N LEU A 495 23.29 -2.89 -16.04
CA LEU A 495 23.86 -3.71 -17.09
C LEU A 495 23.33 -3.27 -18.46
N GLN A 496 24.21 -3.00 -19.42
CA GLN A 496 23.81 -2.66 -20.79
C GLN A 496 23.25 -3.91 -21.49
N LYS A 497 22.03 -3.79 -22.04
CA LYS A 497 21.09 -4.91 -22.19
C LYS A 497 21.25 -5.74 -23.48
N ALA A 498 20.95 -7.03 -23.37
CA ALA A 498 20.15 -7.76 -24.35
C ALA A 498 18.72 -7.85 -23.79
N ARG A 499 17.82 -6.90 -24.15
CA ARG A 499 16.41 -6.95 -23.71
C ARG A 499 15.68 -8.03 -24.52
N LEU A 500 15.11 -9.03 -23.87
CA LEU A 500 13.96 -9.72 -24.46
C LEU A 500 12.77 -8.77 -24.33
N LYS A 501 12.47 -7.99 -25.39
CA LYS A 501 11.14 -7.38 -25.49
C LYS A 501 10.13 -8.52 -25.61
N GLN A 502 9.05 -8.46 -24.83
CA GLN A 502 7.96 -9.43 -24.78
C GLN A 502 7.70 -10.08 -26.16
N PRO A 503 7.41 -11.40 -26.22
CA PRO A 503 6.99 -12.00 -27.48
C PRO A 503 5.76 -11.25 -28.01
N PRO A 504 5.72 -10.89 -29.31
CA PRO A 504 4.58 -10.17 -29.87
C PRO A 504 3.29 -10.94 -29.60
N THR A 505 2.31 -10.24 -29.02
CA THR A 505 0.96 -10.74 -28.80
C THR A 505 0.36 -11.19 -30.12
N TRP A 506 0.02 -12.47 -30.23
CA TRP A 506 -0.89 -12.97 -31.27
C TRP A 506 -2.33 -12.70 -30.82
N TYR A 507 -3.12 -12.18 -31.76
CA TYR A 507 -4.49 -11.66 -31.68
C TYR A 507 -5.46 -12.35 -30.70
#